data_AF-A0A651D7J4-F1
#
_entry.id   AF-A0A651D7J4-F1
#
_cell.length_a   1.000
_cell.length_b   1.000
_cell.length_c   1.000
_cell.angle_alpha   90.00
_cell.angle_beta   90.00
_cell.angle_gamma   90.00
#
_symmetry.space_group_name_H-M   'P 1'
#
loop_
_entity.id
_entity.type
_entity.pdbx_description
1 polymer ?
#
loop_
_entity_poly.entity_id
_entity_poly.type
_entity_poly.pdbx_seq_one_letter_code
_entity_poly.pdbx_strand_id
1 'polypeptide(L)'
;NYLNQPVTVIEQVLTGRYADGLGEVQNVPNRIDFDPFPWHSMAVWILTQMKRWGYIEGHVDYQQVARDVFLATDAQDVMRELGYDAPEETSRNYEIMGKTFDYSQPDAYLESFAIGRS
;
A
#
# COMPACT_ATOMS: atom_id res chain seq x y z
N ASN A 1 6.32 7.68 26.79
CA ASN A 1 5.45 8.32 25.78
C ASN A 1 6.01 8.08 24.39
N TYR A 2 5.17 8.04 23.35
CA TYR A 2 5.39 7.34 22.07
C TYR A 2 5.28 5.82 22.21
N LEU A 3 6.10 5.05 21.49
CA LEU A 3 5.96 3.59 21.40
C LEU A 3 6.16 2.87 22.75
N ASN A 4 6.94 3.46 23.67
CA ASN A 4 7.30 2.84 24.96
C ASN A 4 7.83 1.41 24.78
N GLN A 5 8.59 1.17 23.72
CA GLN A 5 9.15 -0.13 23.36
C GLN A 5 10.68 -0.14 23.58
N PRO A 6 11.28 -1.33 23.78
CA PRO A 6 12.73 -1.47 23.84
C PRO A 6 13.39 -0.97 22.54
N VAL A 7 14.49 -0.22 22.68
CA VAL A 7 15.26 0.33 21.55
C VAL A 7 15.67 -0.76 20.56
N THR A 8 16.10 -1.91 21.07
CA THR A 8 16.55 -3.05 20.27
C THR A 8 15.46 -3.58 19.33
N VAL A 9 14.18 -3.53 19.72
CA VAL A 9 13.07 -3.95 18.88
C VAL A 9 12.87 -2.96 17.73
N ILE A 10 12.94 -1.66 18.04
CA ILE A 10 12.76 -0.60 17.04
C ILE A 10 13.93 -0.57 16.05
N GLU A 11 15.17 -0.74 16.52
CA GLU A 11 16.35 -0.80 15.65
C GLU A 11 16.26 -1.95 14.63
N GLN A 12 15.82 -3.14 15.06
CA GLN A 12 15.66 -4.29 14.17
C GLN A 12 14.63 -4.06 13.06
N VAL A 13 13.61 -3.26 13.37
CA VAL A 13 12.53 -2.88 12.45
C VAL A 13 13.04 -1.82 11.46
N LEU A 14 13.62 -0.72 11.97
CA LEU A 14 14.04 0.42 11.17
C LEU A 14 15.30 0.18 10.33
N THR A 15 16.22 -0.67 10.79
CA THR A 15 17.45 -0.99 10.04
C THR A 15 17.28 -2.22 9.15
N GLY A 16 16.22 -3.00 9.37
CA GLY A 16 16.01 -4.27 8.69
C GLY A 16 17.03 -5.36 9.03
N ARG A 17 17.86 -5.19 10.08
CA ARG A 17 18.72 -6.24 10.63
C ARG A 17 18.07 -6.89 11.84
N TYR A 18 17.59 -8.13 11.73
CA TYR A 18 16.78 -8.77 12.77
C TYR A 18 16.98 -10.28 12.83
N ALA A 19 16.76 -10.88 14.00
CA ALA A 19 16.66 -12.33 14.12
C ALA A 19 15.25 -12.78 13.68
N ASP A 20 15.16 -13.78 12.81
CA ASP A 20 13.87 -14.22 12.24
C ASP A 20 13.11 -15.25 13.09
N GLY A 21 13.73 -15.73 14.18
CA GLY A 21 13.16 -16.78 15.04
C GLY A 21 13.28 -18.19 14.47
N LEU A 22 13.87 -18.36 13.29
CA LEU A 22 14.19 -19.64 12.65
C LEU A 22 15.68 -20.01 12.78
N GLY A 23 16.46 -19.17 13.45
CA GLY A 23 17.88 -19.39 13.73
C GLY A 23 18.82 -18.52 12.90
N GLU A 24 18.29 -17.67 12.02
CA GLU A 24 19.10 -16.79 11.17
C GLU A 24 18.94 -15.31 11.57
N VAL A 25 19.94 -14.52 11.17
CA VAL A 25 19.90 -13.06 11.23
C VAL A 25 19.76 -12.54 9.81
N GLN A 26 18.63 -11.92 9.54
CA GLN A 26 18.34 -11.28 8.27
C GLN A 26 18.97 -9.88 8.24
N ASN A 27 19.36 -9.43 7.05
CA ASN A 27 19.83 -8.06 6.79
C ASN A 27 19.14 -7.54 5.53
N VAL A 28 18.01 -6.86 5.71
CA VAL A 28 17.16 -6.36 4.63
C VAL A 28 17.05 -4.84 4.77
N PRO A 29 18.02 -4.05 4.28
CA PRO A 29 18.06 -2.60 4.51
C PRO A 29 16.80 -1.85 4.09
N ASN A 30 16.10 -2.34 3.07
CA ASN A 30 14.85 -1.77 2.54
C ASN A 30 13.60 -2.48 3.09
N ARG A 31 13.68 -3.03 4.31
CA ARG A 31 12.54 -3.73 4.94
C ARG A 31 11.35 -2.79 5.19
N ILE A 32 11.65 -1.52 5.46
CA ILE A 32 10.67 -0.46 5.65
C ILE A 32 11.01 0.65 4.67
N ASP A 33 9.97 1.17 4.05
CA ASP A 33 10.03 2.33 3.19
C ASP A 33 8.97 3.34 3.65
N PHE A 34 9.15 4.59 3.27
CA PHE A 34 8.19 5.66 3.51
C PHE A 34 7.82 6.34 2.20
N ASP A 35 6.70 5.90 1.61
CA ASP A 35 6.04 6.53 0.47
C ASP A 35 4.79 7.25 1.00
N PRO A 36 4.87 8.56 1.30
CA PRO A 36 3.77 9.31 1.93
C PRO A 36 2.65 9.67 0.94
N PHE A 37 2.83 9.42 -0.35
CA PHE A 37 1.89 9.88 -1.36
C PHE A 37 0.64 8.98 -1.38
N PRO A 38 -0.58 9.53 -1.22
CA PRO A 38 -1.80 8.72 -1.16
C PRO A 38 -2.24 8.34 -2.58
N TRP A 39 -1.55 7.38 -3.19
CA TRP A 39 -1.87 6.88 -4.53
C TRP A 39 -3.31 6.37 -4.63
N HIS A 40 -4.14 6.96 -5.50
CA HIS A 40 -5.50 6.51 -5.76
C HIS A 40 -5.53 5.02 -6.15
N SER A 41 -4.56 4.56 -6.96
CA SER A 41 -4.42 3.15 -7.34
C SER A 41 -4.24 2.22 -6.14
N MET A 42 -3.61 2.66 -5.04
CA MET A 42 -3.50 1.86 -3.82
C MET A 42 -4.84 1.77 -3.08
N ALA A 43 -5.63 2.85 -3.04
CA ALA A 43 -7.01 2.78 -2.51
C ALA A 43 -7.86 1.78 -3.30
N VAL A 44 -7.76 1.78 -4.64
CA VAL A 44 -8.42 0.79 -5.49
C VAL A 44 -7.96 -0.63 -5.13
N TRP A 45 -6.66 -0.86 -4.93
CA TRP A 45 -6.15 -2.18 -4.54
C TRP A 45 -6.66 -2.64 -3.17
N ILE A 46 -6.68 -1.76 -2.17
CA ILE A 46 -7.22 -2.05 -0.83
C ILE A 46 -8.68 -2.49 -0.94
N LEU A 47 -9.52 -1.70 -1.61
CA LEU A 47 -10.93 -2.02 -1.80
C LEU A 47 -11.13 -3.33 -2.58
N THR A 48 -10.27 -3.58 -3.57
CA THR A 48 -10.22 -4.83 -4.32
C THR A 48 -10.00 -6.00 -3.36
N GLN A 49 -8.97 -5.96 -2.50
CA GLN A 49 -8.74 -7.03 -1.53
C GLN A 49 -9.85 -7.13 -0.47
N MET A 50 -10.46 -6.02 -0.06
CA MET A 50 -11.62 -6.05 0.85
C MET A 50 -12.79 -6.81 0.23
N LYS A 51 -13.10 -6.56 -1.05
CA LYS A 51 -14.11 -7.33 -1.79
C LYS A 51 -13.71 -8.80 -1.90
N ARG A 52 -12.47 -9.10 -2.32
CA ARG A 52 -11.94 -10.47 -2.46
C ARG A 52 -12.21 -11.34 -1.24
N TRP A 53 -12.09 -10.75 -0.04
CA TRP A 53 -12.24 -11.46 1.22
C TRP A 53 -13.63 -11.35 1.85
N GLY A 54 -14.59 -10.74 1.15
CA GLY A 54 -15.98 -10.62 1.59
C GLY A 54 -16.20 -9.57 2.68
N TYR A 55 -15.31 -8.58 2.83
CA TYR A 55 -15.53 -7.45 3.73
C TYR A 55 -16.44 -6.37 3.13
N ILE A 56 -16.54 -6.32 1.79
CA ILE A 56 -17.45 -5.46 1.06
C ILE A 56 -18.22 -6.34 0.08
N GLU A 57 -19.55 -6.21 0.09
CA GLU A 57 -20.45 -6.93 -0.79
C GLU A 57 -21.01 -5.99 -1.87
N GLY A 58 -21.40 -6.58 -3.01
CA GLY A 58 -22.05 -5.84 -4.10
C GLY A 58 -21.09 -5.08 -5.02
N HIS A 59 -21.67 -4.13 -5.76
CA HIS A 59 -20.93 -3.30 -6.70
C HIS A 59 -20.26 -2.12 -5.98
N VAL A 60 -18.98 -1.92 -6.27
CA VAL A 60 -18.17 -0.84 -5.70
C VAL A 60 -17.60 -0.03 -6.86
N ASP A 61 -17.88 1.28 -6.89
CA ASP A 61 -17.14 2.20 -7.75
C ASP A 61 -15.82 2.54 -7.08
N TYR A 62 -14.81 1.68 -7.31
CA TYR A 62 -13.51 1.83 -6.68
C TYR A 62 -12.84 3.17 -6.99
N GLN A 63 -13.04 3.68 -8.22
CA GLN A 63 -12.39 4.90 -8.69
C GLN A 63 -12.98 6.13 -8.02
N GLN A 64 -14.31 6.15 -7.86
CA GLN A 64 -14.98 7.23 -7.15
C GLN A 64 -14.56 7.28 -5.69
N VAL A 65 -14.59 6.14 -4.99
CA VAL A 65 -14.18 6.08 -3.57
C VAL A 65 -12.70 6.47 -3.42
N ALA A 66 -11.82 6.04 -4.32
CA ALA A 66 -10.41 6.43 -4.28
C ALA A 66 -10.24 7.96 -4.38
N ARG A 67 -10.92 8.63 -5.32
CA ARG A 67 -10.84 10.09 -5.47
C ARG A 67 -11.43 10.86 -4.30
N ASP A 68 -12.52 10.37 -3.71
CA ASP A 68 -13.21 11.08 -2.62
C ASP A 68 -12.46 10.98 -1.29
N VAL A 69 -11.65 9.93 -1.09
CA VAL A 69 -11.00 9.64 0.20
C VAL A 69 -9.49 9.90 0.15
N PHE A 70 -8.80 9.49 -0.92
CA PHE A 70 -7.37 9.71 -1.05
C PHE A 70 -7.17 11.07 -1.74
N LEU A 71 -6.85 12.10 -0.95
CA LEU A 71 -6.66 13.47 -1.43
C LEU A 71 -5.30 13.66 -2.11
N ALA A 72 -5.04 12.89 -3.18
CA ALA A 72 -3.75 12.88 -3.86
C ALA A 72 -3.38 14.24 -4.45
N THR A 73 -4.34 14.96 -5.03
CA THR A 73 -4.11 16.30 -5.58
C THR A 73 -3.71 17.29 -4.50
N ASP A 74 -4.42 17.32 -3.36
CA ASP A 74 -4.06 18.19 -2.23
C ASP A 74 -2.68 17.83 -1.68
N ALA A 75 -2.35 16.53 -1.61
CA ALA A 75 -1.02 16.08 -1.21
C ALA A 75 0.07 16.55 -2.19
N GLN A 76 -0.18 16.53 -3.51
CA GLN A 76 0.75 17.10 -4.49
C GLN A 76 1.00 18.58 -4.22
N ASP A 77 -0.06 19.35 -3.96
CA ASP A 77 0.04 20.79 -3.73
C ASP A 77 0.84 21.11 -2.46
N VAL A 78 0.56 20.42 -1.36
CA VAL A 78 1.31 20.57 -0.10
C VAL A 78 2.78 20.14 -0.30
N MET A 79 3.04 19.05 -1.01
CA MET A 79 4.41 18.61 -1.29
C MET A 79 5.18 19.69 -2.07
N ARG A 80 4.57 20.28 -3.11
CA ARG A 80 5.19 21.37 -3.89
C ARG A 80 5.40 22.64 -3.05
N GLU A 81 4.44 23.01 -2.21
CA GLU A 81 4.55 24.16 -1.29
C GLU A 81 5.75 24.00 -0.35
N LEU A 82 5.98 22.78 0.14
CA LEU A 82 7.11 22.44 1.00
C LEU A 82 8.44 22.25 0.24
N GLY A 83 8.43 22.36 -1.10
CA GLY A 83 9.62 22.21 -1.94
C GLY A 83 10.02 20.76 -2.23
N TYR A 84 9.13 19.80 -2.04
CA TYR A 84 9.33 18.40 -2.43
C TYR A 84 8.90 18.15 -3.88
N ASP A 85 9.50 17.13 -4.50
CA ASP A 85 9.05 16.59 -5.77
C ASP A 85 7.74 15.81 -5.56
N ALA A 86 6.64 16.35 -6.08
CA ALA A 86 5.36 15.69 -6.09
C ALA A 86 5.20 14.86 -7.38
N PRO A 87 4.68 13.62 -7.31
CA PRO A 87 4.31 12.87 -8.51
C PRO A 87 3.35 13.66 -9.40
N GLU A 88 3.46 13.53 -10.72
CA GLU A 88 2.50 14.15 -11.65
C GLU A 88 1.19 13.36 -11.73
N GLU A 89 1.29 12.04 -11.70
CA GLU A 89 0.16 11.12 -11.71
C GLU A 89 -0.28 10.76 -10.29
N THR A 90 -1.57 10.46 -10.13
CA THR A 90 -2.16 10.03 -8.85
C THR A 90 -2.34 8.51 -8.74
N SER A 91 -2.07 7.79 -9.83
CA SER A 91 -2.24 6.34 -9.95
C SER A 91 -1.06 5.73 -10.69
N ARG A 92 -0.73 4.49 -10.36
CA ARG A 92 0.22 3.65 -11.09
C ARG A 92 -0.14 2.18 -10.94
N ASN A 93 0.31 1.35 -11.87
CA ASN A 93 0.21 -0.10 -11.75
C ASN A 93 1.27 -0.64 -10.78
N TYR A 94 1.02 -1.82 -10.21
CA TYR A 94 1.93 -2.47 -9.27
C TYR A 94 2.12 -3.94 -9.60
N GLU A 95 3.26 -4.51 -9.22
CA GLU A 95 3.47 -5.96 -9.17
C GLU A 95 3.25 -6.44 -7.74
N ILE A 96 2.18 -7.19 -7.51
CA ILE A 96 1.75 -7.63 -6.18
C ILE A 96 1.48 -9.13 -6.23
N MET A 97 2.09 -9.89 -5.31
CA MET A 97 1.97 -11.36 -5.26
C MET A 97 2.34 -12.05 -6.60
N GLY A 98 3.31 -11.49 -7.33
CA GLY A 98 3.76 -12.02 -8.63
C GLY A 98 2.76 -11.82 -9.77
N LYS A 99 1.84 -10.86 -9.63
CA LYS A 99 0.81 -10.51 -10.62
C LYS A 99 0.78 -8.99 -10.81
N THR A 100 0.59 -8.57 -12.06
CA THR A 100 0.31 -7.17 -12.38
C THR A 100 -1.07 -6.79 -11.85
N PHE A 101 -1.12 -5.80 -10.97
CA PHE A 101 -2.33 -5.08 -10.64
C PHE A 101 -2.45 -3.85 -11.53
N ASP A 102 -3.33 -3.95 -12.52
CA ASP A 102 -3.81 -2.81 -13.31
C ASP A 102 -4.93 -2.11 -12.55
N TYR A 103 -4.68 -0.88 -12.09
CA TYR A 103 -5.66 -0.14 -11.28
C TYR A 103 -6.93 0.20 -12.06
N SER A 104 -6.91 0.16 -13.39
CA SER A 104 -8.08 0.35 -14.24
C SER A 104 -8.93 -0.91 -14.42
N GLN A 105 -8.38 -2.08 -14.07
CA GLN A 105 -9.04 -3.39 -14.20
C GLN A 105 -9.03 -4.19 -12.88
N PRO A 106 -9.58 -3.64 -11.77
CA PRO A 106 -9.51 -4.28 -10.46
C PRO A 106 -10.23 -5.63 -10.40
N ASP A 107 -11.36 -5.79 -11.11
CA ASP A 107 -12.09 -7.06 -11.12
C ASP A 107 -11.31 -8.16 -11.88
N ALA A 108 -10.60 -7.83 -12.96
CA ALA A 108 -9.74 -8.79 -13.65
C ALA A 108 -8.60 -9.29 -12.75
N TYR A 109 -8.06 -8.40 -11.90
CA TYR A 109 -7.05 -8.80 -10.90
C TYR A 109 -7.63 -9.78 -9.86
N LEU A 110 -8.88 -9.56 -9.40
CA LEU A 110 -9.59 -10.47 -8.50
C LEU A 110 -9.75 -11.87 -9.10
N GLU A 111 -10.25 -11.93 -10.32
CA GLU A 111 -10.49 -13.17 -11.05
C GLU A 111 -9.20 -13.98 -11.29
N SER A 112 -8.04 -13.32 -11.23
CA SER A 112 -6.76 -13.99 -11.41
C SER A 112 -6.36 -14.89 -10.22
N PHE A 113 -7.02 -14.80 -9.07
CA PHE A 113 -6.70 -15.59 -7.89
C PHE A 113 -7.55 -16.85 -7.76
N ALA A 114 -6.91 -17.98 -7.43
CA ALA A 114 -7.60 -19.24 -7.16
C ALA A 114 -8.42 -19.24 -5.86
N ILE A 115 -8.17 -18.30 -4.95
CA ILE A 115 -8.81 -18.23 -3.63
C ILE A 115 -9.42 -16.84 -3.43
N GLY A 116 -10.71 -16.81 -3.13
CA GLY A 116 -11.49 -15.63 -2.78
C GLY A 116 -12.82 -16.06 -2.11
N ARG A 117 -13.56 -15.08 -1.58
CA ARG A 117 -14.91 -15.25 -1.00
C ARG A 117 -16.01 -14.51 -1.78
N SER A 118 -15.61 -13.66 -2.73
CA SER A 118 -16.48 -12.91 -3.63
C SER A 118 -16.60 -13.56 -4.99
#